data_AF-A0A0J7Y5A6-F1
#
_entry.id   AF-A0A0J7Y5A6-F1
#
_cell.length_a   1.000
_cell.length_b   1.000
_cell.length_c   1.000
_cell.angle_alpha   90.00
_cell.angle_beta   90.00
_cell.angle_gamma   90.00
#
_symmetry.space_group_name_H-M   'P 1'
#
loop_
_entity.id
_entity.type
_entity.pdbx_description
1 polymer ?
#
loop_
_entity_poly.entity_id
_entity_poly.type
_entity_poly.pdbx_seq_one_letter_code
_entity_poly.pdbx_strand_id
1 'polypeptide(L)'
;MLRLDHSLAKYTRRGVKPGSFWWVPGFGNESEFAAGSVLQIMAPDVNQEIYGIPEYLSALQSALLNESATLFRRRYYLNGSHAGYILYATGDFAEGDVDAMRDALKKSKGPGNFRNLFVHAPSGKEGGIKLLPIAEVGAKDEFLGIKNTTRDDVLAAHRVPPQLLGIVPQNAGGFGSPADARDGFHELEIEPIQAKFLEVNDELGEEAVRFELRE
;
A
#
# COMPACT_ATOMS: atom_id res chain seq x y z
N MET A 1 12.38 -41.56 -0.95
CA MET A 1 12.56 -40.24 -1.60
C MET A 1 12.02 -39.20 -0.61
N LEU A 2 12.88 -38.30 -0.14
CA LEU A 2 12.46 -37.19 0.71
C LEU A 2 11.78 -36.12 -0.17
N ARG A 3 10.73 -35.45 0.32
CA ARG A 3 10.03 -34.38 -0.40
C ARG A 3 9.99 -33.14 0.48
N LEU A 4 10.34 -31.99 -0.09
CA LEU A 4 10.18 -30.69 0.55
C LEU A 4 8.85 -30.07 0.11
N ASP A 5 7.98 -29.79 1.08
CA ASP A 5 6.69 -29.15 0.86
C ASP A 5 6.69 -27.76 1.50
N HIS A 6 6.25 -26.74 0.75
CA HIS A 6 6.11 -25.39 1.30
C HIS A 6 4.89 -25.30 2.22
N SER A 7 5.15 -24.99 3.49
CA SER A 7 4.11 -24.74 4.49
C SER A 7 3.70 -23.26 4.46
N LEU A 8 2.40 -22.98 4.32
CA LEU A 8 1.91 -21.60 4.23
C LEU A 8 2.20 -20.83 5.53
N ALA A 9 3.08 -19.82 5.45
CA ALA A 9 3.51 -19.00 6.59
C ALA A 9 2.34 -18.39 7.39
N LYS A 10 1.20 -18.09 6.73
CA LYS A 10 -0.02 -17.62 7.39
C LYS A 10 -0.50 -18.55 8.50
N TYR A 11 -0.33 -19.86 8.34
CA TYR A 11 -0.86 -20.88 9.25
C TYR A 11 0.24 -21.61 10.03
N THR A 12 1.51 -21.44 9.68
CA THR A 12 2.63 -22.03 10.41
C THR A 12 3.07 -21.13 11.55
N ARG A 13 3.25 -21.69 12.75
CA ARG A 13 3.69 -20.97 13.95
C ARG A 13 4.86 -21.68 14.58
N ARG A 14 5.84 -20.93 15.06
CA ARG A 14 6.90 -21.44 15.92
C ARG A 14 6.31 -21.71 17.31
N GLY A 15 6.55 -22.90 17.83
CA GLY A 15 6.11 -23.30 19.16
C GLY A 15 7.04 -22.75 20.25
N VAL A 16 6.62 -22.93 21.51
CA VAL A 16 7.35 -22.41 22.68
C VAL A 16 8.69 -23.12 22.88
N LYS A 17 8.76 -24.41 22.55
CA LYS A 17 10.01 -25.17 22.61
C LYS A 17 10.85 -24.87 21.36
N PRO A 18 12.16 -24.62 21.49
CA PRO A 18 13.04 -24.48 20.33
C PRO A 18 12.89 -25.64 19.34
N GLY A 19 12.79 -25.33 18.05
CA GLY A 19 12.62 -26.32 16.98
C GLY A 19 11.20 -26.93 16.84
N SER A 20 10.24 -26.54 17.69
CA SER A 20 8.84 -26.96 17.52
C SER A 20 8.08 -26.02 16.58
N PHE A 21 7.23 -26.59 15.73
CA PHE A 21 6.38 -25.85 14.80
C PHE A 21 4.98 -26.43 14.81
N TRP A 22 3.99 -25.57 14.56
CA TRP A 22 2.58 -25.90 14.58
C TRP A 22 1.90 -25.41 13.32
N TRP A 23 1.02 -26.25 12.78
CA TRP A 23 0.04 -25.88 11.78
C TRP A 23 -1.24 -25.41 12.48
N VAL A 24 -1.66 -24.18 12.20
CA VAL A 24 -2.77 -23.49 12.87
C VAL A 24 -3.67 -22.84 11.80
N PRO A 25 -4.51 -23.63 11.11
CA PRO A 25 -5.42 -23.12 10.09
C PRO A 25 -6.64 -22.40 10.68
N GLY A 26 -6.95 -22.69 11.95
CA GLY A 26 -8.06 -22.12 12.70
C GLY A 26 -8.15 -22.75 14.09
N PHE A 27 -8.96 -22.15 14.95
CA PHE A 27 -9.15 -22.59 16.33
C PHE A 27 -9.65 -24.04 16.41
N GLY A 28 -8.99 -24.87 17.22
CA GLY A 28 -9.34 -26.27 17.45
C GLY A 28 -8.87 -27.25 16.37
N ASN A 29 -8.19 -26.76 15.33
CA ASN A 29 -7.62 -27.58 14.25
C ASN A 29 -6.09 -27.48 14.22
N GLU A 30 -5.47 -27.20 15.37
CA GLU A 30 -4.02 -27.08 15.50
C GLU A 30 -3.36 -28.46 15.55
N SER A 31 -2.26 -28.63 14.82
CA SER A 31 -1.46 -29.85 14.84
C SER A 31 0.03 -29.51 14.86
N GLU A 32 0.77 -30.14 15.76
CA GLU A 32 2.23 -30.02 15.80
C GLU A 32 2.85 -30.74 14.59
N PHE A 33 3.86 -30.12 13.98
CA PHE A 33 4.70 -30.79 13.00
C PHE A 33 5.62 -31.80 13.71
N ALA A 34 6.02 -32.85 13.01
CA ALA A 34 7.02 -33.76 13.56
C ALA A 34 8.32 -33.00 13.89
N ALA A 35 8.96 -33.35 15.01
CA ALA A 35 10.21 -32.71 15.41
C ALA A 35 11.27 -32.85 14.30
N GLY A 36 11.92 -31.74 13.95
CA GLY A 36 12.93 -31.70 12.87
C GLY A 36 12.36 -31.78 11.45
N SER A 37 11.03 -31.75 11.27
CA SER A 37 10.42 -31.83 9.92
C SER A 37 10.15 -30.47 9.26
N VAL A 38 10.52 -29.37 9.92
CA VAL A 38 10.30 -28.01 9.41
C VAL A 38 11.62 -27.26 9.43
N LEU A 39 11.99 -26.76 8.25
CA LEU A 39 13.11 -25.86 8.05
C LEU A 39 12.57 -24.44 7.94
N GLN A 40 13.12 -23.52 8.73
CA GLN A 40 12.71 -22.12 8.72
C GLN A 40 13.84 -21.25 8.17
N ILE A 41 13.71 -20.87 6.90
CA ILE A 41 14.56 -19.83 6.30
C ILE A 41 13.95 -18.47 6.65
N MET A 42 14.74 -17.62 7.30
CA MET A 42 14.27 -16.33 7.83
C MET A 42 15.16 -15.17 7.39
N ALA A 43 14.52 -14.07 7.03
CA ALA A 43 15.18 -12.77 6.89
C ALA A 43 15.67 -12.29 8.28
N PRO A 44 16.69 -11.41 8.34
CA PRO A 44 17.16 -10.85 9.60
C PRO A 44 16.08 -9.97 10.26
N ASP A 45 16.00 -10.01 11.59
CA ASP A 45 15.22 -9.09 12.42
C ASP A 45 16.10 -8.64 13.59
N VAL A 46 16.12 -7.34 13.86
CA VAL A 46 16.97 -6.75 14.92
C VAL A 46 16.36 -6.87 16.32
N ASN A 47 15.05 -7.13 16.41
CA ASN A 47 14.32 -7.15 17.68
C ASN A 47 14.09 -8.56 18.23
N GLN A 48 14.10 -9.58 17.38
CA GLN A 48 13.78 -10.96 17.76
C GLN A 48 14.37 -12.01 16.81
N GLU A 49 14.49 -13.26 17.29
CA GLU A 49 15.15 -14.38 16.60
C GLU A 49 14.17 -15.50 16.17
N ILE A 50 12.87 -15.22 16.21
CA ILE A 50 11.76 -16.17 15.99
C ILE A 50 11.28 -16.13 14.52
N TYR A 51 11.12 -14.94 13.93
CA TYR A 51 10.65 -14.72 12.56
C TYR A 51 11.50 -13.65 11.88
N GLY A 52 11.54 -13.68 10.55
CA GLY A 52 12.10 -12.57 9.78
C GLY A 52 11.11 -11.42 9.62
N ILE A 53 11.65 -10.21 9.39
CA ILE A 53 10.87 -9.02 9.08
C ILE A 53 10.86 -8.78 7.56
N PRO A 54 9.71 -8.48 6.93
CA PRO A 54 9.69 -8.16 5.52
C PRO A 54 10.26 -6.76 5.24
N GLU A 55 11.13 -6.64 4.23
CA GLU A 55 11.81 -5.38 3.87
C GLU A 55 10.84 -4.23 3.54
N TYR A 56 9.71 -4.56 2.88
CA TYR A 56 8.68 -3.59 2.49
C TYR A 56 7.96 -2.92 3.67
N LEU A 57 8.12 -3.44 4.90
CA LEU A 57 7.46 -2.89 6.08
C LEU A 57 7.84 -1.42 6.31
N SER A 58 9.08 -1.06 5.98
CA SER A 58 9.60 0.32 6.05
C SER A 58 8.83 1.30 5.16
N ALA A 59 8.32 0.85 4.01
CA ALA A 59 7.55 1.66 3.06
C ALA A 59 6.03 1.48 3.18
N LEU A 60 5.54 0.79 4.22
CA LEU A 60 4.10 0.50 4.38
C LEU A 60 3.25 1.79 4.39
N GLN A 61 3.69 2.82 5.11
CA GLN A 61 2.97 4.11 5.15
C GLN A 61 2.96 4.80 3.79
N SER A 62 4.07 4.74 3.04
CA SER A 62 4.13 5.27 1.68
C SER A 62 3.19 4.51 0.75
N ALA A 63 3.12 3.18 0.84
CA ALA A 63 2.18 2.37 0.06
C ALA A 63 0.71 2.71 0.36
N LEU A 64 0.34 2.83 1.64
CA LEU A 64 -1.02 3.19 2.07
C LEU A 64 -1.40 4.61 1.62
N LEU A 65 -0.47 5.55 1.69
CA LEU A 65 -0.68 6.92 1.21
C LEU A 65 -0.84 6.95 -0.32
N ASN A 66 -0.04 6.16 -1.05
CA ASN A 66 -0.14 6.02 -2.50
C ASN A 66 -1.50 5.46 -2.95
N GLU A 67 -2.00 4.44 -2.24
CA GLU A 67 -3.35 3.88 -2.45
C GLU A 67 -4.42 4.94 -2.19
N SER A 68 -4.34 5.61 -1.03
CA SER A 68 -5.29 6.64 -0.61
C SER A 68 -5.37 7.78 -1.63
N ALA A 69 -4.23 8.25 -2.14
CA ALA A 69 -4.17 9.27 -3.19
C ALA A 69 -4.86 8.80 -4.50
N THR A 70 -4.69 7.54 -4.86
CA THR A 70 -5.34 6.93 -6.04
C THR A 70 -6.85 6.86 -5.87
N LEU A 71 -7.32 6.36 -4.72
CA LEU A 71 -8.74 6.27 -4.39
C LEU A 71 -9.39 7.64 -4.33
N PHE A 72 -8.69 8.64 -3.78
CA PHE A 72 -9.15 10.02 -3.75
C PHE A 72 -9.33 10.55 -5.18
N ARG A 73 -8.32 10.45 -6.05
CA ARG A 73 -8.41 10.92 -7.45
C ARG A 73 -9.54 10.23 -8.22
N ARG A 74 -9.75 8.93 -8.00
CA ARG A 74 -10.87 8.19 -8.61
C ARG A 74 -12.22 8.72 -8.15
N ARG A 75 -12.40 8.92 -6.83
CA ARG A 75 -13.63 9.50 -6.27
C ARG A 75 -13.85 10.93 -6.75
N TYR A 76 -12.78 11.72 -6.82
CA TYR A 76 -12.80 13.09 -7.32
C TYR A 76 -13.30 13.15 -8.76
N TYR A 77 -12.76 12.30 -9.63
CA TYR A 77 -13.21 12.19 -11.03
C TYR A 77 -14.68 11.75 -11.14
N LEU A 78 -15.09 10.73 -10.39
CA LEU A 78 -16.48 10.24 -10.37
C LEU A 78 -17.49 11.28 -9.87
N ASN A 79 -17.05 12.26 -9.06
CA ASN A 79 -17.89 13.36 -8.56
C ASN A 79 -17.83 14.62 -9.44
N GLY A 80 -17.38 14.51 -10.70
CA GLY A 80 -17.36 15.63 -11.64
C GLY A 80 -16.23 16.64 -11.36
N SER A 81 -15.12 16.21 -10.75
CA SER A 81 -13.98 17.06 -10.40
C SER A 81 -14.33 18.20 -9.43
N HIS A 82 -15.13 17.90 -8.42
CA HIS A 82 -15.45 18.82 -7.34
C HIS A 82 -15.28 18.14 -5.97
N ALA A 83 -14.51 18.77 -5.08
CA ALA A 83 -14.33 18.33 -3.69
C ALA A 83 -15.51 18.73 -2.75
N GLY A 84 -16.58 19.29 -3.32
CA GLY A 84 -17.73 19.84 -2.59
C GLY A 84 -17.68 21.37 -2.44
N TYR A 85 -18.76 21.94 -1.93
CA TYR A 85 -18.92 23.38 -1.75
C TYR A 85 -19.67 23.71 -0.45
N ILE A 86 -19.52 24.94 0.02
CA ILE A 86 -20.33 25.51 1.09
C ILE A 86 -21.40 26.40 0.44
N LEU A 87 -22.67 26.01 0.56
CA LEU A 87 -23.78 26.89 0.19
C LEU A 87 -24.05 27.84 1.36
N TYR A 88 -23.72 29.11 1.16
CA TYR A 88 -23.89 30.18 2.15
C TYR A 88 -25.10 31.03 1.76
N ALA A 89 -26.15 30.98 2.57
CA ALA A 89 -27.39 31.71 2.36
C ALA A 89 -27.50 32.86 3.37
N THR A 90 -27.64 34.11 2.90
CA THR A 90 -27.86 35.30 3.74
C THR A 90 -29.26 35.86 3.58
N GLY A 91 -29.83 36.35 4.68
CA GLY A 91 -31.12 37.05 4.70
C GLY A 91 -32.31 36.19 5.13
N ASP A 92 -33.49 36.81 5.06
CA ASP A 92 -34.77 36.20 5.39
C ASP A 92 -35.31 35.41 4.20
N PHE A 93 -35.54 34.11 4.42
CA PHE A 93 -36.18 33.19 3.47
C PHE A 93 -37.58 32.83 3.96
N ALA A 94 -38.46 32.40 3.06
CA ALA A 94 -39.78 31.95 3.45
C ALA A 94 -39.70 30.71 4.36
N GLU A 95 -40.73 30.54 5.20
CA GLU A 95 -40.81 29.41 6.12
C GLU A 95 -40.80 28.08 5.34
N GLY A 96 -39.85 27.21 5.64
CA GLY A 96 -39.65 25.91 4.98
C GLY A 96 -38.67 25.90 3.80
N ASP A 97 -38.32 27.04 3.21
CA ASP A 97 -37.36 27.09 2.08
C ASP A 97 -35.94 26.69 2.51
N VAL A 98 -35.52 27.10 3.70
CA VAL A 98 -34.21 26.74 4.28
C VAL A 98 -34.09 25.23 4.46
N ASP A 99 -35.16 24.58 4.90
CA ASP A 99 -35.21 23.13 5.08
C ASP A 99 -35.30 22.40 3.74
N ALA A 100 -36.05 22.93 2.77
CA ALA A 100 -36.07 22.40 1.41
C ALA A 100 -34.69 22.47 0.73
N MET A 101 -33.97 23.59 0.88
CA MET A 101 -32.59 23.74 0.38
C MET A 101 -31.62 22.78 1.08
N ARG A 102 -31.74 22.64 2.41
CA ARG A 102 -30.94 21.70 3.20
C ARG A 102 -31.18 20.25 2.76
N ASP A 103 -32.43 19.87 2.49
CA ASP A 103 -32.78 18.53 2.06
C ASP A 103 -32.40 18.25 0.60
N ALA A 104 -32.52 19.24 -0.28
CA ALA A 104 -31.99 19.17 -1.64
C ALA A 104 -30.47 18.92 -1.64
N LEU A 105 -29.72 19.63 -0.78
CA LEU A 105 -28.27 19.40 -0.61
C LEU A 105 -27.93 18.02 -0.07
N LYS A 106 -28.70 17.51 0.91
CA LYS A 106 -28.51 16.14 1.43
C LYS A 106 -28.78 15.07 0.37
N LYS A 107 -29.76 15.30 -0.51
CA LYS A 107 -30.15 14.38 -1.60
C LYS A 107 -29.20 14.48 -2.80
N SER A 108 -28.58 15.64 -3.02
CA SER A 108 -27.55 15.92 -4.04
C SER A 108 -26.21 15.21 -3.77
N LYS A 109 -26.14 14.22 -2.88
CA LYS A 109 -24.90 13.46 -2.65
C LYS A 109 -24.47 12.76 -3.94
N GLY A 110 -23.41 13.26 -4.55
CA GLY A 110 -22.66 12.52 -5.56
C GLY A 110 -22.09 11.21 -4.97
N PRO A 111 -21.72 10.24 -5.83
CA PRO A 111 -21.13 8.99 -5.38
C PRO A 111 -19.76 9.21 -4.72
N GLY A 112 -19.74 9.21 -3.39
CA GLY A 112 -18.54 9.07 -2.56
C GLY A 112 -18.12 10.31 -1.77
N ASN A 113 -17.79 10.09 -0.50
CA ASN A 113 -17.07 10.85 0.55
C ASN A 113 -16.92 12.38 0.58
N PHE A 114 -17.26 13.16 -0.44
CA PHE A 114 -17.25 14.63 -0.33
C PHE A 114 -18.59 15.13 0.23
N ARG A 115 -18.52 16.00 1.24
CA ARG A 115 -19.69 16.54 1.94
C ARG A 115 -19.87 18.01 1.58
N ASN A 116 -21.00 18.35 0.97
CA ASN A 116 -21.43 19.74 0.85
C ASN A 116 -21.90 20.25 2.22
N LEU A 117 -21.59 21.51 2.54
CA LEU A 117 -22.01 22.16 3.77
C LEU A 117 -23.04 23.23 3.46
N PHE A 118 -24.06 23.35 4.30
CA PHE A 118 -25.05 24.42 4.22
C PHE A 118 -24.90 25.34 5.44
N VAL A 119 -24.78 26.64 5.21
CA VAL A 119 -24.69 27.66 6.25
C VAL A 119 -25.74 28.73 5.97
N HIS A 120 -26.64 28.94 6.92
CA HIS A 120 -27.64 30.01 6.87
C HIS A 120 -27.30 31.09 7.89
N ALA A 121 -27.15 32.33 7.41
CA ALA A 121 -26.88 33.51 8.22
C ALA A 121 -28.02 34.54 8.04
N PRO A 122 -29.06 34.50 8.90
CA PRO A 122 -30.25 35.37 8.75
C PRO A 122 -29.94 36.86 8.94
N SER A 123 -28.94 37.21 9.76
CA SER A 123 -28.51 38.60 10.02
C SER A 123 -27.53 39.19 8.99
N GLY A 124 -27.40 38.59 7.81
CA GLY A 124 -26.52 39.06 6.72
C GLY A 124 -27.14 40.17 5.86
N LYS A 125 -26.30 40.96 5.16
CA LYS A 125 -26.76 41.96 4.19
C LYS A 125 -27.32 41.28 2.93
N GLU A 126 -28.54 41.68 2.52
CA GLU A 126 -29.33 41.27 1.35
C GLU A 126 -29.46 39.75 1.07
N GLY A 127 -30.64 39.35 0.57
CA GLY A 127 -31.00 37.97 0.24
C GLY A 127 -30.07 37.40 -0.82
N GLY A 128 -29.05 36.66 -0.40
CA GLY A 128 -27.95 36.25 -1.27
C GLY A 128 -27.60 34.78 -1.05
N ILE A 129 -27.70 33.99 -2.11
CA ILE A 129 -27.17 32.62 -2.11
C ILE A 129 -25.79 32.66 -2.77
N LYS A 130 -24.77 32.24 -2.02
CA LYS A 130 -23.38 32.15 -2.49
C LYS A 130 -22.90 30.72 -2.41
N LEU A 131 -22.34 30.23 -3.52
CA LEU A 131 -21.52 29.03 -3.51
C LEU A 131 -20.10 29.43 -3.17
N LEU A 132 -19.65 29.07 -1.96
CA LEU A 132 -18.26 29.20 -1.56
C LEU A 132 -17.58 27.87 -1.90
N PRO A 133 -16.70 27.81 -2.91
CA PRO A 133 -15.95 26.59 -3.18
C PRO A 133 -15.08 26.28 -1.95
N ILE A 134 -15.10 25.03 -1.49
CA ILE A 134 -14.07 24.57 -0.57
C ILE A 134 -12.78 24.58 -1.39
N ALA A 135 -11.85 25.46 -1.05
CA ALA A 135 -10.68 25.73 -1.88
C ALA A 135 -9.97 24.42 -2.26
N GLU A 136 -10.05 24.06 -3.54
CA GLU A 136 -9.27 22.98 -4.17
C GLU A 136 -7.81 23.40 -4.42
N VAL A 137 -7.48 24.67 -4.20
CA VAL A 137 -6.42 25.42 -4.90
C VAL A 137 -4.98 25.01 -4.53
N GLY A 138 -4.79 24.02 -3.64
CA GLY A 138 -3.45 23.47 -3.34
C GLY A 138 -3.28 21.97 -3.60
N ALA A 139 -4.36 21.20 -3.70
CA ALA A 139 -4.25 19.74 -3.62
C ALA A 139 -3.88 19.08 -4.97
N LYS A 140 -4.25 19.68 -6.11
CA LYS A 140 -3.96 19.12 -7.44
C LYS A 140 -2.47 18.92 -7.69
N ASP A 141 -1.64 19.88 -7.26
CA ASP A 141 -0.19 19.81 -7.44
C ASP A 141 0.46 18.84 -6.44
N GLU A 142 -0.06 18.74 -5.21
CA GLU A 142 0.48 17.81 -4.21
C GLU A 142 0.20 16.34 -4.52
N PHE A 143 -0.92 15.99 -5.18
CA PHE A 143 -1.20 14.57 -5.47
C PHE A 143 -0.16 13.92 -6.37
N LEU A 144 0.38 14.65 -7.34
CA LEU A 144 1.45 14.14 -8.19
C LEU A 144 2.74 13.98 -7.37
N GLY A 145 3.07 14.95 -6.52
CA GLY A 145 4.21 14.88 -5.60
C GLY A 145 4.11 13.66 -4.67
N ILE A 146 2.98 13.50 -3.97
CA ILE A 146 2.71 12.35 -3.11
C ILE A 146 2.89 11.04 -3.89
N LYS A 147 2.30 10.92 -5.09
CA LYS A 147 2.40 9.69 -5.90
C LYS A 147 3.84 9.41 -6.35
N ASN A 148 4.62 10.43 -6.66
CA ASN A 148 6.01 10.28 -7.06
C ASN A 148 6.88 9.86 -5.85
N THR A 149 6.83 10.60 -4.75
CA THR A 149 7.61 10.28 -3.54
C THR A 149 7.29 8.90 -3.01
N THR A 150 5.99 8.59 -2.84
CA THR A 150 5.59 7.28 -2.32
C THR A 150 5.90 6.12 -3.27
N ARG A 151 5.93 6.36 -4.59
CA ARG A 151 6.42 5.36 -5.55
C ARG A 151 7.91 5.10 -5.32
N ASP A 152 8.71 6.16 -5.20
CA ASP A 152 10.14 6.07 -5.06
C ASP A 152 10.53 5.39 -3.72
N ASP A 153 9.80 5.65 -2.64
CA ASP A 153 9.95 4.95 -1.35
C ASP A 153 9.68 3.44 -1.47
N VAL A 154 8.61 3.05 -2.17
CA VAL A 154 8.26 1.63 -2.38
C VAL A 154 9.30 0.94 -3.26
N LEU A 155 9.79 1.62 -4.30
CA LEU A 155 10.87 1.10 -5.14
C LEU A 155 12.15 0.88 -4.33
N ALA A 156 12.52 1.86 -3.49
CA ALA A 156 13.69 1.76 -2.63
C ALA A 156 13.57 0.61 -1.63
N ALA A 157 12.41 0.42 -1.00
CA ALA A 157 12.19 -0.67 -0.05
C ALA A 157 12.24 -2.07 -0.68
N HIS A 158 11.89 -2.18 -1.96
CA HIS A 158 12.03 -3.43 -2.73
C HIS A 158 13.35 -3.55 -3.47
N ARG A 159 14.15 -2.47 -3.53
CA ARG A 159 15.44 -2.38 -4.24
C ARG A 159 15.37 -2.78 -5.72
N VAL A 160 14.19 -2.67 -6.35
CA VAL A 160 13.99 -3.02 -7.77
C VAL A 160 14.24 -1.80 -8.65
N PRO A 161 15.12 -1.88 -9.66
CA PRO A 161 15.30 -0.78 -10.60
C PRO A 161 14.01 -0.42 -11.35
N PRO A 162 13.68 0.88 -11.47
CA PRO A 162 12.41 1.33 -12.05
C PRO A 162 12.22 0.88 -13.51
N GLN A 163 13.29 0.82 -14.31
CA GLN A 163 13.17 0.38 -15.70
C GLN A 163 12.76 -1.10 -15.86
N LEU A 164 13.06 -1.96 -14.88
CA LEU A 164 12.64 -3.37 -14.92
C LEU A 164 11.14 -3.54 -14.63
N LEU A 165 10.52 -2.54 -14.00
CA LEU A 165 9.10 -2.48 -13.71
C LEU A 165 8.29 -1.76 -14.80
N GLY A 166 8.94 -1.38 -15.91
CA GLY A 166 8.29 -0.63 -17.00
C GLY A 166 7.96 0.82 -16.64
N ILE A 167 8.61 1.39 -15.62
CA ILE A 167 8.43 2.80 -15.28
C ILE A 167 9.11 3.65 -16.35
N VAL A 168 8.37 4.61 -16.89
CA VAL A 168 8.88 5.56 -17.88
C VAL A 168 9.57 6.72 -17.16
N PRO A 169 10.82 7.07 -17.53
CA PRO A 169 11.53 8.19 -16.92
C PRO A 169 10.85 9.53 -17.24
N GLN A 170 10.84 10.44 -16.27
CA GLN A 170 10.26 11.79 -16.44
C GLN A 170 11.29 12.83 -16.91
N ASN A 171 12.58 12.52 -16.82
CA ASN A 171 13.70 13.38 -17.19
C ASN A 171 14.33 12.93 -18.52
N ALA A 172 14.91 13.87 -19.26
CA ALA A 172 15.53 13.62 -20.57
C ALA A 172 16.72 12.64 -20.53
N GLY A 173 17.35 12.43 -19.36
CA GLY A 173 18.48 11.52 -19.18
C GLY A 173 18.11 10.03 -19.12
N GLY A 174 16.83 9.69 -18.93
CA GLY A 174 16.38 8.31 -18.83
C GLY A 174 16.95 7.55 -17.61
N PHE A 175 16.78 6.22 -17.60
CA PHE A 175 17.32 5.33 -16.57
C PHE A 175 18.58 4.56 -17.00
N GLY A 176 19.11 4.81 -18.20
CA GLY A 176 20.22 4.04 -18.78
C GLY A 176 19.80 2.68 -19.34
N SER A 177 20.75 1.75 -19.42
CA SER A 177 20.58 0.41 -19.99
C SER A 177 19.71 -0.49 -19.09
N PRO A 178 18.63 -1.10 -19.63
CA PRO A 178 17.87 -2.13 -18.90
C PRO A 178 18.67 -3.41 -18.63
N ALA A 179 19.64 -3.74 -19.49
CA ALA A 179 20.49 -4.91 -19.28
C ALA A 179 21.38 -4.72 -18.05
N ASP A 180 22.04 -3.57 -17.94
CA ASP A 180 22.93 -3.25 -16.82
C ASP A 180 22.15 -3.19 -15.49
N ALA A 181 20.93 -2.63 -15.50
CA ALA A 181 20.07 -2.64 -14.32
C ALA A 181 19.60 -4.05 -13.94
N ARG A 182 19.27 -4.91 -14.90
CA ARG A 182 18.97 -6.32 -14.65
C ARG A 182 20.19 -7.03 -14.05
N ASP A 183 21.38 -6.76 -14.54
CA ASP A 183 22.60 -7.43 -14.11
C ASP A 183 22.99 -6.98 -12.69
N GLY A 184 22.97 -5.67 -12.42
CA GLY A 184 23.16 -5.13 -11.07
C GLY A 184 22.09 -5.60 -10.08
N PHE A 185 20.82 -5.66 -10.49
CA PHE A 185 19.75 -6.22 -9.65
C PHE A 185 19.94 -7.71 -9.38
N HIS A 186 20.43 -8.47 -10.36
CA HIS A 186 20.72 -9.89 -10.16
C HIS A 186 21.83 -10.09 -9.11
N GLU A 187 22.96 -9.41 -9.27
CA GLU A 187 24.13 -9.54 -8.39
C GLU A 187 23.85 -9.02 -6.97
N LEU A 188 23.15 -7.89 -6.85
CA LEU A 188 22.94 -7.23 -5.54
C LEU A 188 21.70 -7.70 -4.78
N GLU A 189 20.70 -8.25 -5.48
CA GLU A 189 19.41 -8.62 -4.87
C GLU A 189 19.08 -10.10 -5.04
N ILE A 190 19.18 -10.63 -6.26
CA ILE A 190 18.75 -12.01 -6.54
C ILE A 190 19.74 -13.03 -5.98
N GLU A 191 21.04 -12.86 -6.22
CA GLU A 191 22.07 -13.78 -5.73
C GLU A 191 22.11 -13.88 -4.19
N PRO A 192 22.03 -12.78 -3.42
CA PRO A 192 21.91 -12.88 -1.96
C PRO A 192 20.67 -13.64 -1.48
N ILE A 193 19.53 -13.45 -2.15
CA ILE A 193 18.31 -14.21 -1.85
C ILE A 193 18.52 -15.69 -2.18
N GLN A 194 19.08 -16.01 -3.34
CA GLN A 194 19.43 -17.38 -3.72
C GLN A 194 20.36 -18.04 -2.72
N ALA A 195 21.42 -17.33 -2.28
CA ALA A 195 22.34 -17.81 -1.25
C ALA A 195 21.61 -18.16 0.05
N LYS A 196 20.62 -17.35 0.46
CA LYS A 196 19.78 -17.65 1.63
C LYS A 196 18.94 -18.91 1.47
N PHE A 197 18.47 -19.21 0.25
CA PHE A 197 17.78 -20.47 -0.04
C PHE A 197 18.71 -21.68 -0.07
N LEU A 198 20.01 -21.50 -0.33
CA LEU A 198 20.98 -22.59 -0.29
C LEU A 198 21.25 -23.12 1.13
N GLU A 199 20.94 -22.35 2.18
CA GLU A 199 20.97 -22.83 3.57
C GLU A 199 20.08 -24.07 3.79
N VAL A 200 19.07 -24.29 2.94
CA VAL A 200 18.27 -25.52 2.95
C VAL A 200 19.15 -26.76 2.74
N ASN A 201 20.17 -26.66 1.90
CA ASN A 201 21.10 -27.78 1.67
C ASN A 201 21.98 -28.04 2.89
N ASP A 202 22.44 -26.97 3.55
CA ASP A 202 23.29 -27.08 4.75
C ASP A 202 22.52 -27.77 5.88
N GLU A 203 21.24 -27.41 6.07
CA GLU A 203 20.37 -28.02 7.08
C GLU A 203 20.01 -29.48 6.76
N LEU A 204 19.87 -29.84 5.48
CA LEU A 204 19.57 -31.21 5.06
C LEU A 204 20.82 -32.10 4.96
N GLY A 205 22.01 -31.51 4.82
CA GLY A 205 23.26 -32.21 4.51
C GLY A 205 23.32 -32.78 3.08
N GLU A 206 22.41 -32.39 2.19
CA GLU A 206 22.30 -32.86 0.80
C GLU A 206 21.92 -31.70 -0.14
N GLU A 207 22.29 -31.77 -1.43
CA GLU A 207 21.93 -30.76 -2.43
C GLU A 207 20.46 -30.92 -2.86
N ALA A 208 19.54 -30.27 -2.14
CA ALA A 208 18.12 -30.25 -2.45
C ALA A 208 17.71 -29.06 -3.34
N VAL A 209 18.44 -27.95 -3.25
CA VAL A 209 18.22 -26.70 -3.98
C VAL A 209 19.49 -26.32 -4.72
N ARG A 210 19.38 -26.00 -6.01
CA ARG A 210 20.49 -25.47 -6.81
C ARG A 210 19.97 -24.42 -7.76
N PHE A 211 20.74 -23.34 -7.93
CA PHE A 211 20.48 -22.32 -8.94
C PHE A 211 21.43 -22.49 -10.11
N GLU A 212 20.95 -22.18 -11.32
CA GLU A 212 21.82 -22.14 -12.49
C GLU A 212 22.73 -20.93 -12.38
N LEU A 213 24.02 -21.13 -12.62
CA LEU A 213 24.96 -20.03 -12.75
C LEU A 213 24.61 -19.22 -13.99
N ARG A 214 24.56 -17.92 -13.82
CA ARG A 214 24.31 -16.99 -14.91
C ARG A 214 25.63 -16.69 -15.61
N GLU A 215 25.72 -17.08 -16.88
CA GLU A 215 26.84 -16.72 -17.78
C GLU A 215 26.75 -15.27 -18.27
#